data_AF-A0A956RCY2-F1
#
_entry.id   AF-A0A956RCY2-F1
#
_cell.length_a   1.000
_cell.length_b   1.000
_cell.length_c   1.000
_cell.angle_alpha   90.00
_cell.angle_beta   90.00
_cell.angle_gamma   90.00
#
_symmetry.space_group_name_H-M   'P 1'
#
loop_
_entity.id
_entity.type
_entity.pdbx_description
1 polymer ?
#
loop_
_entity_poly.entity_id
_entity_poly.type
_entity_poly.pdbx_seq_one_letter_code
_entity_poly.pdbx_strand_id
1 'polypeptide(L)'
;MSTYADTRSFLSRLLLFTKTDTEVPADPVAAVKQAAERRAQGQMRMPSYHASDKRPVKLEVVEHGDGRISQYPPPDRWDDWVEYDSKSWPKRVARRYTLVPTICFNCESACGLLAYVDKETYDVRKLEGNPKHPGSRGRNCAKGPATHNQLYDPERILYPLKRVGARGEGKWKRVSWAEALRDIAAKMRASRERRLDGIMYHVGRPGEDHFANRTVQAWGVDGHNSHTNICSANARMGYTAWTGSDRPSPDYAKARTTLLISAHLESGHYFNPHAQRIMESKQRGGRLIVLDPRLSNTAARADVWLPTWPGSEAVVLLAIASYLIQEGRYDHDFVRRWVNWEKTLEMAPQFTAQASEAAREVAAEATARKRREGAWSFADFDRLLKALYAEFTFARAAEEAQVPVERVREAAEAVADAGSRLATHTWRSATMGNRGGWQVSRALYFLNVLTGSVGTEGGTAMNNWNKFVPKAITEPRPFNAWNELHLPHEWPFAMYEMSFLLPHFLEEGRGDVDVYFTRVYNPMWINPDGFMWLKALRDEQKIKLHVALTPTWNESAWFADYVLPMGH
;
A
#
# COMPACT_ATOMS: atom_id res chain seq x y z
N MET A 1 16.43 53.71 20.09
CA MET A 1 17.64 52.85 19.99
C MET A 1 17.27 51.63 19.14
N SER A 2 16.95 51.73 17.84
CA SER A 2 17.77 52.08 16.67
C SER A 2 19.16 51.43 16.66
N THR A 3 19.25 50.25 16.04
CA THR A 3 20.41 49.79 15.26
C THR A 3 19.96 48.70 14.27
N TYR A 4 19.23 49.13 13.23
CA TYR A 4 19.41 48.58 11.89
C TYR A 4 20.69 49.23 11.34
N ALA A 5 21.85 48.61 11.61
CA ALA A 5 23.12 49.02 11.03
C ALA A 5 24.10 47.86 11.18
N ASP A 6 24.16 46.99 10.18
CA ASP A 6 25.43 46.65 9.53
C ASP A 6 25.21 45.65 8.37
N THR A 7 24.65 46.16 7.28
CA THR A 7 24.53 45.46 5.99
C THR A 7 25.88 45.40 5.23
N ARG A 8 27.01 45.90 5.80
CA ARG A 8 28.34 45.85 5.16
C ARG A 8 29.16 44.62 5.54
N SER A 9 28.88 43.98 6.68
CA SER A 9 29.54 42.72 7.09
C SER A 9 29.12 41.52 6.22
N PHE A 10 27.90 41.53 5.68
CA PHE A 10 27.39 40.43 4.84
C PHE A 10 27.92 40.48 3.39
N LEU A 11 28.14 41.68 2.83
CA LEU A 11 28.69 41.86 1.47
C LEU A 11 30.21 41.67 1.39
N SER A 12 30.95 41.94 2.46
CA SER A 12 32.41 41.73 2.49
C SER A 12 32.81 40.25 2.55
N ARG A 13 31.95 39.36 3.06
CA ARG A 13 32.17 37.91 3.01
C ARG A 13 31.80 37.26 1.68
N LEU A 14 31.01 37.94 0.83
CA LEU A 14 30.70 37.47 -0.52
C LEU A 14 31.79 37.81 -1.55
N LEU A 15 32.68 38.77 -1.25
CA LEU A 15 33.70 39.28 -2.19
C LEU A 15 35.12 38.69 -2.00
N LEU A 16 35.29 37.72 -1.09
CA LEU A 16 36.58 37.05 -0.88
C LEU A 16 36.79 35.78 -1.74
N PHE A 17 35.87 35.47 -2.65
CA PHE A 17 35.97 34.32 -3.58
C PHE A 17 36.36 34.66 -5.02
N THR A 18 36.85 35.88 -5.28
CA THR A 18 37.41 36.24 -6.59
C THR A 18 38.83 36.77 -6.45
N LYS A 19 39.75 35.88 -6.06
CA LYS A 19 41.16 35.95 -6.47
C LYS A 19 41.52 34.62 -7.11
N THR A 20 41.14 34.48 -8.38
CA THR A 20 41.88 33.65 -9.32
C THR A 20 42.55 34.62 -10.26
N ASP A 21 43.88 34.70 -10.17
CA ASP A 21 44.73 35.39 -11.14
C ASP A 21 44.57 34.71 -12.50
N THR A 22 43.61 35.18 -13.28
CA THR A 22 43.56 34.97 -14.73
C THR A 22 42.94 36.23 -15.32
N GLU A 23 43.77 37.05 -15.94
CA GLU A 23 43.34 38.18 -16.77
C GLU A 23 42.28 37.71 -17.78
N VAL A 24 41.10 38.31 -17.73
CA VAL A 24 40.10 38.17 -18.79
C VAL A 24 40.62 39.00 -19.97
N PRO A 25 40.84 38.42 -21.17
CA PRO A 25 41.32 39.19 -22.31
C PRO A 25 40.29 40.26 -22.68
N ALA A 26 40.77 41.49 -22.91
CA ALA A 26 39.93 42.66 -23.22
C ALA A 26 39.09 42.53 -24.52
N ASP A 27 39.33 41.48 -25.32
CA ASP A 27 38.54 41.14 -26.49
C ASP A 27 38.28 39.60 -26.54
N PRO A 28 37.04 39.15 -26.27
CA PRO A 28 36.66 37.74 -26.32
C PRO A 28 36.86 37.10 -27.71
N VAL A 29 36.78 37.89 -28.78
CA VAL A 29 36.93 37.40 -30.16
C VAL A 29 38.41 37.14 -30.49
N ALA A 30 39.31 37.99 -29.98
CA ALA A 30 40.75 37.78 -30.08
C ALA A 30 41.20 36.54 -29.29
N ALA A 31 40.61 36.29 -28.11
CA ALA A 31 40.90 35.11 -27.29
C ALA A 31 40.48 33.80 -27.98
N VAL A 32 39.33 33.80 -28.66
CA VAL A 32 38.86 32.65 -29.44
C VAL A 32 39.74 32.41 -30.67
N LYS A 33 40.20 33.46 -31.35
CA LYS A 33 41.16 33.33 -32.46
C LYS A 33 42.51 32.78 -32.00
N GLN A 34 43.07 33.30 -30.91
CA GLN A 34 44.31 32.74 -30.33
C GLN A 34 44.16 31.29 -29.87
N ALA A 35 43.01 30.92 -29.29
CA ALA A 35 42.75 29.53 -28.91
C ALA A 35 42.63 28.62 -30.14
N ALA A 36 42.03 29.09 -31.22
CA ALA A 36 41.95 28.37 -32.49
C ALA A 36 43.32 28.21 -33.17
N GLU A 37 44.17 29.25 -33.14
CA GLU A 37 45.55 29.21 -33.66
C GLU A 37 46.44 28.28 -32.84
N ARG A 38 46.37 28.32 -31.50
CA ARG A 38 47.09 27.38 -30.61
C ARG A 38 46.62 25.94 -30.79
N ARG A 39 45.34 25.72 -31.11
CA ARG A 39 44.78 24.40 -31.45
C ARG A 39 45.28 23.92 -32.82
N ALA A 40 45.35 24.80 -33.82
CA ALA A 40 45.90 24.49 -35.14
C ALA A 40 47.41 24.18 -35.09
N GLN A 41 48.13 24.78 -34.14
CA GLN A 41 49.56 24.53 -33.87
C GLN A 41 49.81 23.31 -32.96
N GLY A 42 48.77 22.55 -32.58
CA GLY A 42 48.89 21.35 -31.75
C GLY A 42 49.27 21.60 -30.27
N GLN A 43 49.24 22.86 -29.82
CA GLN A 43 49.68 23.26 -28.48
C GLN A 43 48.58 23.15 -27.39
N MET A 44 47.37 22.71 -27.76
CA MET A 44 46.26 22.54 -26.82
C MET A 44 45.75 21.10 -26.85
N ARG A 45 46.15 20.29 -25.86
CA ARG A 45 45.57 18.95 -25.63
C ARG A 45 44.16 19.10 -25.05
N MET A 46 43.20 18.30 -25.54
CA MET A 46 41.90 18.18 -24.87
C MET A 46 42.09 17.77 -23.40
N PRO A 47 41.24 18.24 -22.46
CA PRO A 47 41.26 17.75 -21.10
C PRO A 47 41.16 16.22 -21.13
N SER A 48 42.13 15.52 -20.53
CA SER A 48 42.04 14.07 -20.41
C SER A 48 41.02 13.75 -19.31
N TYR A 49 39.80 13.39 -19.70
CA TYR A 49 38.72 13.09 -18.77
C TYR A 49 38.95 11.77 -17.98
N HIS A 50 40.03 11.04 -18.29
CA HIS A 50 40.27 9.67 -17.81
C HIS A 50 41.27 9.53 -16.65
N ALA A 51 42.00 10.58 -16.24
CA ALA A 51 42.97 10.46 -15.16
C ALA A 51 42.27 10.57 -13.80
N SER A 52 41.79 9.44 -13.27
CA SER A 52 41.34 9.27 -11.89
C SER A 52 42.37 8.42 -11.15
N ASP A 53 42.92 8.90 -10.03
CA ASP A 53 43.83 8.11 -9.18
C ASP A 53 43.11 6.91 -8.53
N LYS A 54 41.77 6.87 -8.58
CA LYS A 54 41.00 5.69 -8.17
C LYS A 54 41.02 4.65 -9.28
N ARG A 55 41.50 3.45 -8.93
CA ARG A 55 41.24 2.24 -9.70
C ARG A 55 39.72 2.04 -9.83
N PRO A 56 39.19 1.72 -11.02
CA PRO A 56 37.78 1.43 -11.19
C PRO A 56 37.33 0.35 -10.21
N VAL A 57 36.30 0.66 -9.41
CA VAL A 57 35.66 -0.36 -8.59
C VAL A 57 34.76 -1.18 -9.51
N LYS A 58 34.93 -2.50 -9.54
CA LYS A 58 33.99 -3.38 -10.20
C LYS A 58 32.66 -3.28 -9.45
N LEU A 59 31.73 -2.53 -10.02
CA LEU A 59 30.38 -2.43 -9.51
C LEU A 59 29.72 -3.81 -9.60
N GLU A 60 28.84 -4.10 -8.65
CA GLU A 60 28.00 -5.29 -8.77
C GLU A 60 27.05 -5.06 -9.94
N VAL A 61 27.25 -5.85 -11.00
CA VAL A 61 26.37 -5.87 -12.17
C VAL A 61 25.21 -6.79 -11.84
N VAL A 62 24.03 -6.19 -11.67
CA VAL A 62 22.77 -6.92 -11.58
C VAL A 62 22.20 -7.02 -12.98
N GLU A 63 22.26 -8.22 -13.55
CA GLU A 63 21.48 -8.59 -14.73
C GLU A 63 20.05 -8.89 -14.28
N HIS A 64 19.12 -8.07 -14.74
CA HIS A 64 17.70 -8.25 -14.50
C HIS A 64 17.15 -9.35 -15.41
N GLY A 65 16.06 -10.00 -14.99
CA GLY A 65 15.42 -11.06 -15.79
C GLY A 65 14.88 -10.61 -17.17
N ASP A 66 14.90 -9.31 -17.44
CA ASP A 66 14.57 -8.67 -18.72
C ASP A 66 15.80 -8.26 -19.56
N GLY A 67 17.01 -8.70 -19.16
CA GLY A 67 18.28 -8.45 -19.86
C GLY A 67 18.92 -7.09 -19.59
N ARG A 68 18.30 -6.22 -18.78
CA ARG A 68 18.91 -4.93 -18.39
C ARG A 68 20.06 -5.15 -17.39
N ILE A 69 21.06 -4.29 -17.45
CA ILE A 69 22.19 -4.24 -16.50
C ILE A 69 22.02 -3.01 -15.60
N SER A 70 22.14 -3.20 -14.29
CA SER A 70 22.27 -2.11 -13.32
C SER A 70 23.53 -2.31 -12.49
N GLN A 71 24.20 -1.20 -12.16
CA GLN A 71 25.46 -1.22 -11.43
C GLN A 71 25.27 -0.59 -10.06
N TYR A 72 25.68 -1.31 -9.01
CA TYR A 72 25.55 -0.86 -7.63
C TYR A 72 26.87 -1.04 -6.86
N PRO A 73 27.08 -0.28 -5.78
CA PRO A 73 28.15 -0.56 -4.82
C PRO A 73 28.04 -2.00 -4.32
N PRO A 74 29.12 -2.81 -4.37
CA PRO A 74 29.04 -4.20 -3.95
C PRO A 74 28.91 -4.28 -2.40
N PRO A 75 28.09 -5.20 -1.84
CA PRO A 75 27.79 -5.25 -0.41
C PRO A 75 28.99 -5.36 0.52
N ASP A 76 30.05 -6.03 0.09
CA ASP A 76 31.32 -6.15 0.82
C ASP A 76 32.05 -4.79 1.02
N ARG A 77 31.61 -3.74 0.31
CA ARG A 77 32.13 -2.38 0.42
C ARG A 77 31.15 -1.40 1.02
N TRP A 78 29.98 -1.85 1.49
CA TRP A 78 28.98 -0.94 2.04
C TRP A 78 29.45 -0.23 3.32
N ASP A 79 30.35 -0.82 4.11
CA ASP A 79 30.92 -0.15 5.29
C ASP A 79 31.82 1.04 4.93
N ASP A 80 32.38 1.05 3.72
CA ASP A 80 33.31 2.06 3.27
C ASP A 80 33.26 2.32 1.75
N TRP A 81 32.30 3.13 1.34
CA TRP A 81 32.07 3.50 -0.05
C TRP A 81 32.54 4.93 -0.34
N VAL A 82 33.21 5.16 -1.48
CA VAL A 82 33.71 6.50 -1.83
C VAL A 82 33.18 6.97 -3.17
N GLU A 83 32.32 8.00 -3.17
CA GLU A 83 31.85 8.69 -4.38
C GLU A 83 32.40 10.10 -4.48
N TYR A 84 32.25 10.72 -5.64
CA TYR A 84 32.54 12.15 -5.81
C TYR A 84 31.27 12.96 -5.65
N ASP A 85 31.38 14.09 -4.96
CA ASP A 85 30.28 15.04 -4.79
C ASP A 85 29.92 15.68 -6.14
N SER A 86 28.72 15.37 -6.64
CA SER A 86 28.21 15.88 -7.90
C SER A 86 27.98 17.39 -7.89
N LYS A 87 27.74 18.00 -6.72
CA LYS A 87 27.57 19.46 -6.57
C LYS A 87 28.89 20.21 -6.60
N SER A 88 30.00 19.52 -6.36
CA SER A 88 31.33 20.11 -6.37
C SER A 88 31.92 20.25 -7.77
N TRP A 89 31.20 19.86 -8.83
CA TRP A 89 31.65 19.98 -10.21
C TRP A 89 32.10 21.41 -10.56
N PRO A 90 33.28 21.60 -11.19
CA PRO A 90 34.18 20.58 -11.76
C PRO A 90 35.22 19.99 -10.79
N LYS A 91 35.24 20.40 -9.52
CA LYS A 91 36.19 19.87 -8.52
C LYS A 91 35.81 18.45 -8.10
N ARG A 92 36.80 17.56 -8.08
CA ARG A 92 36.64 16.17 -7.63
C ARG A 92 36.78 16.08 -6.11
N VAL A 93 35.70 16.38 -5.41
CA VAL A 93 35.63 16.25 -3.94
C VAL A 93 35.16 14.84 -3.61
N ALA A 94 36.04 14.00 -3.07
CA ALA A 94 35.68 12.66 -2.62
C ALA A 94 34.89 12.72 -1.31
N ARG A 95 33.83 11.93 -1.21
CA ARG A 95 33.01 11.72 -0.01
C ARG A 95 33.01 10.25 0.34
N ARG A 96 33.06 9.96 1.63
CA ARG A 96 33.14 8.60 2.18
C ARG A 96 31.85 8.29 2.92
N TYR A 97 31.22 7.16 2.58
CA TYR A 97 29.90 6.76 3.03
C TYR A 97 29.90 5.37 3.66
N THR A 98 29.01 5.17 4.62
CA THR A 98 28.51 3.85 5.00
C THR A 98 27.11 3.69 4.40
N LEU A 99 26.87 2.58 3.71
CA LEU A 99 25.65 2.27 2.97
C LEU A 99 24.79 1.34 3.82
N VAL A 100 23.70 1.88 4.38
CA VAL A 100 22.85 1.18 5.33
C VAL A 100 21.56 0.73 4.66
N PRO A 101 21.28 -0.58 4.57
CA PRO A 101 20.01 -1.09 4.08
C PRO A 101 18.85 -0.64 4.98
N THR A 102 17.77 -0.17 4.37
CA THR A 102 16.55 0.21 5.07
C THR A 102 15.32 -0.09 4.19
N ILE A 103 14.12 0.18 4.71
CA ILE A 103 12.85 -0.10 4.05
C ILE A 103 12.06 1.21 3.90
N CYS A 104 11.54 1.44 2.69
CA CYS A 104 10.64 2.56 2.43
C CYS A 104 9.30 2.33 3.13
N PHE A 105 8.86 3.32 3.92
CA PHE A 105 7.63 3.24 4.69
C PHE A 105 6.46 4.07 4.12
N ASN A 106 6.63 4.66 2.93
CA ASN A 106 5.61 5.52 2.30
C ASN A 106 4.38 4.77 1.75
N CYS A 107 4.46 3.46 1.50
CA CYS A 107 3.33 2.63 1.03
C CYS A 107 3.50 1.17 1.47
N GLU A 108 2.51 0.30 1.26
CA GLU A 108 2.55 -1.12 1.71
C GLU A 108 3.57 -2.00 0.97
N SER A 109 4.16 -1.53 -0.13
CA SER A 109 5.14 -2.33 -0.88
C SER A 109 6.45 -2.60 -0.13
N ALA A 110 6.76 -1.82 0.92
CA ALA A 110 7.98 -1.98 1.72
C ALA A 110 9.26 -2.13 0.85
N CYS A 111 9.38 -1.31 -0.21
CA CYS A 111 10.52 -1.41 -1.12
C CYS A 111 11.85 -1.15 -0.38
N GLY A 112 12.89 -1.91 -0.73
CA GLY A 112 14.21 -1.74 -0.14
C GLY A 112 14.87 -0.45 -0.58
N LEU A 113 15.51 0.23 0.37
CA LEU A 113 16.32 1.41 0.16
C LEU A 113 17.74 1.17 0.68
N LEU A 114 18.69 1.93 0.16
CA LEU A 114 20.07 1.99 0.61
C LEU A 114 20.38 3.45 0.97
N ALA A 115 20.62 3.70 2.26
CA ALA A 115 20.96 5.02 2.78
C ALA A 115 22.46 5.25 2.72
N TYR A 116 22.88 6.34 2.07
CA TYR A 116 24.28 6.74 2.01
C TYR A 116 24.56 7.69 3.16
N VAL A 117 25.12 7.17 4.26
CA VAL A 117 25.44 7.91 5.47
C VAL A 117 26.87 8.43 5.39
N ASP A 118 27.06 9.74 5.44
CA ASP A 118 28.38 10.38 5.42
C ASP A 118 29.18 9.96 6.67
N LYS A 119 30.40 9.45 6.51
CA LYS A 119 31.21 8.96 7.65
C LYS A 119 31.83 10.09 8.47
N GLU A 120 31.84 11.32 7.96
CA GLU A 120 32.35 12.49 8.67
C GLU A 120 31.21 13.25 9.37
N THR A 121 30.10 13.48 8.67
CA THR A 121 28.98 14.28 9.22
C THR A 121 27.86 13.46 9.83
N TYR A 122 27.80 12.15 9.56
CA TYR A 122 26.70 11.25 9.90
C TYR A 122 25.35 11.61 9.27
N ASP A 123 25.34 12.51 8.27
CA ASP A 123 24.14 12.85 7.52
C ASP A 123 23.80 11.77 6.50
N VAL A 124 22.51 11.50 6.32
CA VAL A 124 22.02 10.74 5.16
C VAL A 124 22.07 11.67 3.95
N ARG A 125 22.96 11.43 2.98
CA ARG A 125 23.12 12.29 1.80
C ARG A 125 22.18 11.96 0.66
N LYS A 126 21.82 10.68 0.51
CA LYS A 126 20.88 10.19 -0.51
C LYS A 126 20.31 8.83 -0.12
N LEU A 127 19.17 8.51 -0.73
CA LEU A 127 18.54 7.19 -0.67
C LEU A 127 18.41 6.64 -2.09
N GLU A 128 18.90 5.43 -2.30
CA GLU A 128 18.75 4.70 -3.57
C GLU A 128 18.01 3.38 -3.35
N GLY A 129 17.63 2.69 -4.41
CA GLY A 129 17.03 1.37 -4.30
C GLY A 129 18.04 0.32 -3.88
N ASN A 130 17.66 -0.55 -2.93
CA ASN A 130 18.51 -1.67 -2.52
C ASN A 130 18.40 -2.82 -3.55
N PRO A 131 19.46 -3.14 -4.31
CA PRO A 131 19.43 -4.21 -5.32
C PRO A 131 19.22 -5.61 -4.73
N LYS A 132 19.61 -5.83 -3.47
CA LYS A 132 19.47 -7.11 -2.78
C LYS A 132 18.07 -7.35 -2.20
N HIS A 133 17.20 -6.35 -2.21
CA HIS A 133 15.85 -6.51 -1.68
C HIS A 133 15.00 -7.44 -2.58
N PRO A 134 14.41 -8.53 -2.06
CA PRO A 134 13.79 -9.59 -2.89
C PRO A 134 12.54 -9.13 -3.65
N GLY A 135 11.76 -8.23 -3.06
CA GLY A 135 10.60 -7.61 -3.70
C GLY A 135 11.01 -6.62 -4.80
N SER A 136 11.55 -5.48 -4.39
CA SER A 136 11.85 -4.33 -5.26
C SER A 136 13.09 -4.46 -6.17
N ARG A 137 14.09 -5.30 -5.86
CA ARG A 137 15.29 -5.51 -6.69
C ARG A 137 15.98 -4.20 -7.12
N GLY A 138 16.06 -3.23 -6.21
CA GLY A 138 16.63 -1.90 -6.46
C GLY A 138 15.76 -0.92 -7.26
N ARG A 139 14.54 -1.32 -7.64
CA ARG A 139 13.59 -0.44 -8.36
C ARG A 139 12.60 0.18 -7.39
N ASN A 140 12.64 1.51 -7.30
CA ASN A 140 11.78 2.30 -6.41
C ASN A 140 11.02 3.35 -7.22
N CYS A 141 9.86 3.80 -6.70
CA CYS A 141 9.15 4.94 -7.29
C CYS A 141 9.80 6.24 -6.83
N ALA A 142 9.36 7.36 -7.41
CA ALA A 142 9.86 8.69 -7.05
C ALA A 142 9.80 8.99 -5.54
N LYS A 143 8.82 8.42 -4.82
CA LYS A 143 8.66 8.60 -3.36
C LYS A 143 9.76 7.95 -2.53
N GLY A 144 10.45 6.93 -3.07
CA GLY A 144 11.49 6.20 -2.33
C GLY A 144 12.73 7.06 -2.06
N PRO A 145 13.43 7.53 -3.11
CA PRO A 145 14.55 8.46 -2.95
C PRO A 145 14.15 9.78 -2.28
N ALA A 146 12.93 10.26 -2.53
CA ALA A 146 12.40 11.49 -1.94
C ALA A 146 12.17 11.40 -0.42
N THR A 147 12.21 10.20 0.19
CA THR A 147 12.16 10.06 1.66
C THR A 147 13.28 10.82 2.36
N HIS A 148 14.39 11.14 1.67
CA HIS A 148 15.43 12.03 2.19
C HIS A 148 14.85 13.38 2.68
N ASN A 149 13.86 13.93 1.97
CA ASN A 149 13.23 15.19 2.33
C ASN A 149 12.40 15.08 3.63
N GLN A 150 11.91 13.89 3.96
CA GLN A 150 11.14 13.67 5.20
C GLN A 150 12.05 13.62 6.43
N LEU A 151 13.31 13.21 6.28
CA LEU A 151 14.27 13.16 7.39
C LEU A 151 14.64 14.57 7.88
N TYR A 152 14.78 15.49 6.93
CA TYR A 152 15.22 16.88 7.14
C TYR A 152 14.09 17.88 6.86
N ASP A 153 12.85 17.44 7.03
CA ASP A 153 11.68 18.31 6.85
C ASP A 153 11.77 19.49 7.85
N PRO A 154 11.68 20.76 7.39
CA PRO A 154 11.76 21.91 8.29
C PRO A 154 10.60 21.97 9.30
N GLU A 155 9.47 21.30 9.03
CA GLU A 155 8.31 21.22 9.91
C GLU A 155 8.31 19.95 10.78
N ARG A 156 9.44 19.24 10.83
CA ARG A 156 9.59 18.03 11.63
C ARG A 156 9.42 18.33 13.12
N ILE A 157 8.64 17.50 13.79
CA ILE A 157 8.45 17.59 15.23
C ILE A 157 9.64 16.90 15.89
N LEU A 158 10.43 17.68 16.63
CA LEU A 158 11.68 17.20 17.26
C LEU A 158 11.54 16.94 18.77
N TYR A 159 10.51 17.53 19.41
CA TYR A 159 10.34 17.47 20.85
C TYR A 159 8.86 17.27 21.19
N PRO A 160 8.54 16.67 22.35
CA PRO A 160 7.19 16.67 22.88
C PRO A 160 6.67 18.10 23.05
N LEU A 161 5.48 18.36 22.53
CA LEU A 161 4.78 19.64 22.64
C LEU A 161 3.46 19.44 23.37
N LYS A 162 3.15 20.36 24.29
CA LYS A 162 1.88 20.44 25.02
C LYS A 162 1.16 21.71 24.60
N ARG A 163 -0.14 21.59 24.30
CA ARG A 163 -1.01 22.73 23.99
C ARG A 163 -1.13 23.66 25.20
N VAL A 164 -1.12 24.98 24.97
CA VAL A 164 -1.33 26.01 26.01
C VAL A 164 -2.45 27.02 25.71
N GLY A 165 -3.01 26.99 24.50
CA GLY A 165 -4.20 27.77 24.10
C GLY A 165 -5.39 26.85 23.82
N ALA A 166 -6.49 27.36 23.25
CA ALA A 166 -7.60 26.51 22.78
C ALA A 166 -7.15 25.57 21.64
N ARG A 167 -7.83 24.43 21.45
CA ARG A 167 -7.54 23.51 20.34
C ARG A 167 -7.65 24.24 18.99
N GLY A 168 -6.62 24.13 18.17
CA GLY A 168 -6.53 24.79 16.87
C GLY A 168 -5.94 26.21 16.87
N GLU A 169 -5.57 26.78 18.03
CA GLU A 169 -4.91 28.10 18.09
C GLU A 169 -3.41 28.06 17.72
N GLY A 170 -2.81 26.87 17.63
CA GLY A 170 -1.39 26.73 17.32
C GLY A 170 -0.44 27.18 18.45
N LYS A 171 -0.92 27.30 19.69
CA LYS A 171 -0.11 27.72 20.84
C LYS A 171 0.44 26.50 21.58
N TRP A 172 1.76 26.31 21.50
CA TRP A 172 2.45 25.12 22.01
C TRP A 172 3.58 25.49 22.97
N LYS A 173 3.79 24.65 23.98
CA LYS A 173 4.94 24.68 24.88
C LYS A 173 5.72 23.38 24.74
N ARG A 174 7.03 23.46 24.56
CA ARG A 174 7.93 22.30 24.64
C ARG A 174 7.93 21.74 26.07
N VAL A 175 7.74 20.44 26.21
CA VAL A 175 7.79 19.71 27.48
C VAL A 175 8.79 18.57 27.40
N SER A 176 9.18 18.02 28.55
CA SER A 176 10.01 16.81 28.58
C SER A 176 9.17 15.57 28.28
N TRP A 177 9.81 14.49 27.82
CA TRP A 177 9.16 13.18 27.70
C TRP A 177 8.61 12.70 29.05
N ALA A 178 9.36 12.90 30.14
CA ALA A 178 8.92 12.51 31.48
C ALA A 178 7.64 13.24 31.92
N GLU A 179 7.53 14.54 31.62
CA GLU A 179 6.32 15.33 31.87
C GLU A 179 5.14 14.84 31.03
N ALA A 180 5.31 14.72 29.71
CA ALA A 180 4.24 14.26 28.81
C ALA A 180 3.73 12.87 29.22
N LEU A 181 4.65 11.91 29.45
CA LEU A 181 4.29 10.55 29.84
C LEU A 181 3.59 10.49 31.19
N ARG A 182 4.03 11.27 32.18
CA ARG A 182 3.39 11.32 33.51
C ARG A 182 1.96 11.85 33.40
N ASP A 183 1.76 12.96 32.68
CA ASP A 183 0.46 13.61 32.53
C ASP A 183 -0.53 12.70 31.77
N ILE A 184 -0.09 12.11 30.65
CA ILE A 184 -0.90 11.18 29.85
C ILE A 184 -1.24 9.92 30.66
N ALA A 185 -0.25 9.31 31.33
CA ALA A 185 -0.45 8.11 32.12
C ALA A 185 -1.40 8.33 33.31
N ALA A 186 -1.35 9.50 33.96
CA ALA A 186 -2.31 9.86 35.00
C ALA A 186 -3.75 9.85 34.46
N LYS A 187 -3.98 10.41 33.27
CA LYS A 187 -5.30 10.42 32.66
C LYS A 187 -5.77 9.03 32.21
N MET A 188 -4.85 8.21 31.69
CA MET A 188 -5.14 6.82 31.36
C MET A 188 -5.52 6.00 32.61
N ARG A 189 -4.82 6.16 33.73
CA ARG A 189 -5.17 5.48 35.00
C ARG A 189 -6.57 5.87 35.47
N ALA A 190 -6.87 7.16 35.52
CA ALA A 190 -8.19 7.66 35.91
C ALA A 190 -9.33 7.25 34.94
N SER A 191 -9.02 6.96 33.67
CA SER A 191 -9.98 6.37 32.74
C SER A 191 -10.25 4.91 33.09
N ARG A 192 -9.18 4.11 33.27
CA ARG A 192 -9.26 2.67 33.59
C ARG A 192 -9.96 2.37 34.92
N GLU A 193 -9.89 3.28 35.89
CA GLU A 193 -10.63 3.18 37.15
C GLU A 193 -12.16 3.29 36.96
N ARG A 194 -12.61 3.89 35.86
CA ARG A 194 -14.04 4.11 35.57
C ARG A 194 -14.60 3.17 34.50
N ARG A 195 -13.82 2.92 33.43
CA ARG A 195 -14.28 2.17 32.25
C ARG A 195 -13.10 1.60 31.46
N LEU A 196 -13.34 0.54 30.70
CA LEU A 196 -12.32 -0.19 29.92
C LEU A 196 -12.35 0.14 28.42
N ASP A 197 -13.20 1.05 27.98
CA ASP A 197 -13.42 1.47 26.59
C ASP A 197 -13.16 3.00 26.42
N GLY A 198 -12.62 3.66 27.45
CA GLY A 198 -12.38 5.11 27.46
C GLY A 198 -11.06 5.54 26.81
N ILE A 199 -10.15 4.59 26.55
CA ILE A 199 -8.85 4.85 25.93
C ILE A 199 -8.85 4.23 24.54
N MET A 200 -8.51 5.04 23.53
CA MET A 200 -8.49 4.61 22.14
C MET A 200 -7.15 4.91 21.50
N TYR A 201 -6.55 3.89 20.89
CA TYR A 201 -5.37 3.97 20.05
C TYR A 201 -5.77 3.74 18.60
N HIS A 202 -5.72 4.81 17.81
CA HIS A 202 -6.07 4.81 16.41
C HIS A 202 -4.81 4.89 15.55
N VAL A 203 -4.49 3.76 14.91
CA VAL A 203 -3.29 3.63 14.08
C VAL A 203 -3.64 3.75 12.60
N GLY A 204 -2.88 4.62 11.93
CA GLY A 204 -2.79 4.64 10.48
C GLY A 204 -1.88 3.51 10.09
N ARG A 205 -0.65 3.82 9.65
CA ARG A 205 0.28 2.76 9.26
C ARG A 205 1.00 2.13 10.48
N PRO A 206 0.86 0.83 10.77
CA PRO A 206 1.44 0.23 11.97
C PRO A 206 2.98 0.15 11.96
N GLY A 207 3.58 -0.16 10.80
CA GLY A 207 5.04 -0.18 10.61
C GLY A 207 5.81 -1.29 11.30
N GLU A 208 5.14 -2.07 12.12
CA GLU A 208 5.64 -3.26 12.76
C GLU A 208 4.46 -4.22 12.96
N ASP A 209 4.77 -5.50 13.02
CA ASP A 209 3.83 -6.53 13.38
C ASP A 209 4.16 -6.93 14.84
N HIS A 210 3.20 -6.77 15.76
CA HIS A 210 3.14 -7.27 17.17
C HIS A 210 3.38 -6.31 18.34
N PHE A 211 4.49 -5.59 18.41
CA PHE A 211 4.91 -4.95 19.66
C PHE A 211 3.93 -3.85 20.13
N ALA A 212 3.46 -2.99 19.22
CA ALA A 212 2.51 -1.94 19.56
C ALA A 212 1.15 -2.54 19.92
N ASN A 213 0.66 -3.54 19.17
CA ASN A 213 -0.61 -4.21 19.47
C ASN A 213 -0.57 -4.92 20.82
N ARG A 214 0.55 -5.57 21.15
CA ARG A 214 0.79 -6.16 22.47
C ARG A 214 0.79 -5.11 23.57
N THR A 215 1.35 -3.93 23.32
CA THR A 215 1.35 -2.82 24.28
C THR A 215 -0.06 -2.28 24.51
N VAL A 216 -0.84 -2.09 23.45
CA VAL A 216 -2.24 -1.66 23.54
C VAL A 216 -3.07 -2.69 24.31
N GLN A 217 -2.89 -3.99 24.03
CA GLN A 217 -3.56 -5.06 24.77
C GLN A 217 -3.14 -5.07 26.25
N ALA A 218 -1.88 -4.75 26.57
CA ALA A 218 -1.38 -4.65 27.94
C ALA A 218 -1.99 -3.48 28.73
N TRP A 219 -2.60 -2.49 28.07
CA TRP A 219 -3.40 -1.48 28.76
C TRP A 219 -4.69 -2.07 29.35
N GLY A 220 -5.13 -3.26 28.90
CA GLY A 220 -6.32 -3.92 29.41
C GLY A 220 -7.61 -3.14 29.11
N VAL A 221 -7.69 -2.55 27.91
CA VAL A 221 -8.81 -1.75 27.42
C VAL A 221 -9.21 -2.21 26.03
N ASP A 222 -10.50 -2.10 25.69
CA ASP A 222 -10.99 -2.25 24.33
C ASP A 222 -10.78 -0.95 23.54
N GLY A 223 -9.52 -0.74 23.13
CA GLY A 223 -9.05 0.53 22.62
C GLY A 223 -8.35 0.48 21.27
N HIS A 224 -8.22 -0.67 20.61
CA HIS A 224 -7.52 -0.74 19.33
C HIS A 224 -8.42 -0.33 18.17
N ASN A 225 -8.00 0.66 17.39
CA ASN A 225 -8.70 1.12 16.20
C ASN A 225 -7.71 1.30 15.04
N SER A 226 -8.09 0.99 13.81
CA SER A 226 -7.21 1.11 12.65
C SER A 226 -7.89 1.70 11.41
N HIS A 227 -7.07 2.21 10.50
CA HIS A 227 -7.54 2.67 9.20
C HIS A 227 -7.92 1.52 8.23
N THR A 228 -7.91 0.25 8.65
CA THR A 228 -8.14 -0.90 7.75
C THR A 228 -9.47 -0.80 7.01
N ASN A 229 -10.50 -0.28 7.69
CA ASN A 229 -11.84 -0.13 7.15
C ASN A 229 -11.88 0.82 5.94
N ILE A 230 -11.17 1.95 5.98
CA ILE A 230 -11.06 2.85 4.83
C ILE A 230 -9.98 2.42 3.82
N CYS A 231 -9.08 1.52 4.22
CA CYS A 231 -7.97 1.07 3.38
C CYS A 231 -8.40 -0.03 2.42
N SER A 232 -8.81 -1.20 2.91
CA SER A 232 -9.00 -2.39 2.06
C SER A 232 -9.98 -3.42 2.61
N ALA A 233 -10.72 -3.13 3.68
CA ALA A 233 -11.55 -4.10 4.39
C ALA A 233 -12.50 -4.90 3.49
N ASN A 234 -13.16 -4.23 2.54
CA ASN A 234 -14.11 -4.90 1.64
C ASN A 234 -13.42 -5.94 0.74
N ALA A 235 -12.25 -5.60 0.19
CA ALA A 235 -11.48 -6.57 -0.59
C ALA A 235 -11.11 -7.80 0.26
N ARG A 236 -10.63 -7.56 1.49
CA ARG A 236 -10.21 -8.62 2.43
C ARG A 236 -11.36 -9.54 2.83
N MET A 237 -12.56 -8.99 3.04
CA MET A 237 -13.76 -9.77 3.34
C MET A 237 -14.03 -10.82 2.27
N GLY A 238 -14.03 -10.43 0.98
CA GLY A 238 -14.27 -11.39 -0.09
C GLY A 238 -13.19 -12.47 -0.21
N TYR A 239 -11.91 -12.15 0.06
CA TYR A 239 -10.83 -13.17 0.11
C TYR A 239 -10.96 -14.10 1.33
N THR A 240 -11.29 -13.56 2.49
CA THR A 240 -11.45 -14.33 3.73
C THR A 240 -12.64 -15.28 3.64
N ALA A 241 -13.73 -14.87 3.01
CA ALA A 241 -14.89 -15.73 2.77
C ALA A 241 -14.55 -17.00 1.96
N TRP A 242 -13.54 -16.94 1.10
CA TRP A 242 -13.08 -18.10 0.32
C TRP A 242 -12.00 -18.92 1.02
N THR A 243 -11.05 -18.26 1.69
CA THR A 243 -9.76 -18.88 2.04
C THR A 243 -9.39 -18.79 3.51
N GLY A 244 -10.18 -18.08 4.32
CA GLY A 244 -9.79 -17.69 5.68
C GLY A 244 -8.58 -16.75 5.75
N SER A 245 -8.13 -16.22 4.60
CA SER A 245 -6.96 -15.35 4.51
C SER A 245 -7.36 -13.96 4.01
N ASP A 246 -6.70 -12.92 4.52
CA ASP A 246 -7.14 -11.55 4.32
C ASP A 246 -6.65 -10.92 3.00
N ARG A 247 -5.62 -11.49 2.35
CA ARG A 247 -5.11 -10.99 1.08
C ARG A 247 -4.54 -12.11 0.18
N PRO A 248 -4.59 -11.92 -1.15
CA PRO A 248 -3.90 -12.78 -2.09
C PRO A 248 -2.42 -12.40 -2.20
N SER A 249 -1.65 -13.33 -2.75
CA SER A 249 -0.24 -13.21 -3.14
C SER A 249 -0.04 -13.88 -4.52
N PRO A 250 -0.42 -13.20 -5.62
CA PRO A 250 -0.36 -13.79 -6.95
C PRO A 250 1.07 -13.95 -7.48
N ASP A 251 1.34 -15.05 -8.19
CA ASP A 251 2.60 -15.29 -8.88
C ASP A 251 2.58 -14.68 -10.29
N TYR A 252 2.64 -13.35 -10.35
CA TYR A 252 2.56 -12.63 -11.62
C TYR A 252 3.66 -13.00 -12.62
N ALA A 253 4.84 -13.40 -12.15
CA ALA A 253 5.96 -13.69 -13.05
C ALA A 253 5.64 -14.93 -13.91
N LYS A 254 5.02 -15.95 -13.32
CA LYS A 254 4.69 -17.18 -14.02
C LYS A 254 3.25 -17.24 -14.54
N ALA A 255 2.47 -16.18 -14.37
CA ALA A 255 1.10 -16.13 -14.86
C ALA A 255 1.04 -16.24 -16.40
N ARG A 256 0.06 -16.99 -16.92
CA ARG A 256 -0.33 -16.97 -18.34
C ARG A 256 -1.28 -15.80 -18.60
N THR A 257 -2.17 -15.54 -17.65
CA THR A 257 -3.06 -14.37 -17.66
C THR A 257 -3.04 -13.70 -16.29
N THR A 258 -2.86 -12.39 -16.29
CA THR A 258 -3.00 -11.54 -15.10
C THR A 258 -4.27 -10.69 -15.24
N LEU A 259 -5.17 -10.75 -14.26
CA LEU A 259 -6.38 -9.92 -14.19
C LEU A 259 -6.29 -8.94 -13.01
N LEU A 260 -6.24 -7.65 -13.33
CA LEU A 260 -6.14 -6.57 -12.35
C LEU A 260 -7.43 -5.74 -12.33
N ILE A 261 -7.94 -5.45 -11.13
CA ILE A 261 -9.07 -4.54 -10.93
C ILE A 261 -8.59 -3.39 -10.05
N SER A 262 -8.63 -2.16 -10.57
CA SER A 262 -8.15 -0.96 -9.85
C SER A 262 -6.69 -1.07 -9.32
N ALA A 263 -5.89 -1.99 -9.85
CA ALA A 263 -4.52 -2.25 -9.40
C ALA A 263 -3.52 -1.70 -10.43
N HIS A 264 -2.73 -0.70 -10.02
CA HIS A 264 -1.92 0.12 -10.93
C HIS A 264 -0.42 -0.09 -10.72
N LEU A 265 0.31 -0.52 -11.75
CA LEU A 265 1.75 -0.76 -11.75
C LEU A 265 2.58 0.49 -11.47
N GLU A 266 2.14 1.64 -11.98
CA GLU A 266 2.91 2.89 -11.97
C GLU A 266 2.74 3.70 -10.68
N SER A 267 1.56 3.62 -10.07
CA SER A 267 1.10 4.54 -9.02
C SER A 267 0.41 3.81 -7.87
N GLY A 268 0.09 2.53 -8.05
CA GLY A 268 -0.68 1.75 -7.10
C GLY A 268 0.12 1.47 -5.84
N HIS A 269 -0.52 1.75 -4.72
CA HIS A 269 -0.13 1.18 -3.42
C HIS A 269 -0.02 -0.33 -3.57
N TYR A 270 1.05 -0.94 -3.04
CA TYR A 270 1.35 -2.38 -3.14
C TYR A 270 2.06 -2.85 -4.43
N PHE A 271 2.00 -2.11 -5.55
CA PHE A 271 2.24 -2.71 -6.87
C PHE A 271 3.61 -2.52 -7.53
N ASN A 272 4.45 -1.59 -7.05
CA ASN A 272 5.72 -1.32 -7.72
C ASN A 272 6.64 -2.57 -7.85
N PRO A 273 6.84 -3.39 -6.79
CA PRO A 273 7.55 -4.67 -6.93
C PRO A 273 6.89 -5.67 -7.89
N HIS A 274 5.57 -5.62 -8.04
CA HIS A 274 4.80 -6.51 -8.91
C HIS A 274 4.86 -6.08 -10.37
N ALA A 275 5.02 -4.79 -10.67
CA ALA A 275 5.15 -4.27 -12.04
C ALA A 275 6.25 -5.00 -12.82
N GLN A 276 7.38 -5.28 -12.18
CA GLN A 276 8.48 -6.01 -12.78
C GLN A 276 8.06 -7.42 -13.20
N ARG A 277 7.38 -8.14 -12.31
CA ARG A 277 6.93 -9.52 -12.52
C ARG A 277 5.85 -9.62 -13.59
N ILE A 278 4.92 -8.67 -13.61
CA ILE A 278 3.86 -8.59 -14.63
C ILE A 278 4.46 -8.30 -16.00
N MET A 279 5.42 -7.38 -16.08
CA MET A 279 6.11 -7.09 -17.34
C MET A 279 6.99 -8.26 -17.81
N GLU A 280 7.67 -8.96 -16.90
CA GLU A 280 8.40 -10.20 -17.21
C GLU A 280 7.47 -11.27 -17.81
N SER A 281 6.25 -11.43 -17.28
CA SER A 281 5.24 -12.33 -17.86
C SER A 281 4.79 -11.85 -19.25
N LYS A 282 4.47 -10.56 -19.41
CA LYS A 282 4.08 -9.99 -20.72
C LYS A 282 5.16 -10.18 -21.80
N GLN A 283 6.44 -9.99 -21.45
CA GLN A 283 7.56 -10.22 -22.37
C GLN A 283 7.67 -11.68 -22.84
N ARG A 284 7.16 -12.63 -22.04
CA ARG A 284 7.04 -14.06 -22.41
C ARG A 284 5.71 -14.41 -23.09
N GLY A 285 4.89 -13.43 -23.44
CA GLY A 285 3.59 -13.63 -24.10
C GLY A 285 2.40 -13.82 -23.14
N GLY A 286 2.57 -13.55 -21.84
CA GLY A 286 1.46 -13.52 -20.90
C GLY A 286 0.47 -12.39 -21.19
N ARG A 287 -0.83 -12.63 -20.96
CA ARG A 287 -1.90 -11.65 -21.16
C ARG A 287 -2.16 -10.84 -19.89
N LEU A 288 -2.50 -9.56 -20.06
CA LEU A 288 -2.88 -8.63 -19.01
C LEU A 288 -4.28 -8.08 -19.30
N ILE A 289 -5.21 -8.35 -18.38
CA ILE A 289 -6.58 -7.83 -18.35
C ILE A 289 -6.65 -6.78 -17.24
N VAL A 290 -7.22 -5.61 -17.53
CA VAL A 290 -7.37 -4.51 -16.59
C VAL A 290 -8.81 -4.00 -16.59
N LEU A 291 -9.46 -4.04 -15.44
CA LEU A 291 -10.74 -3.36 -15.18
C LEU A 291 -10.43 -2.06 -14.44
N ASP A 292 -10.64 -0.93 -15.10
CA ASP A 292 -10.32 0.40 -14.59
C ASP A 292 -11.10 1.48 -15.37
N PRO A 293 -11.94 2.30 -14.74
CA PRO A 293 -12.71 3.34 -15.43
C PRO A 293 -11.81 4.37 -16.13
N ARG A 294 -10.58 4.59 -15.63
CA ARG A 294 -9.60 5.47 -16.28
C ARG A 294 -8.63 4.68 -17.15
N LEU A 295 -8.16 5.29 -18.24
CA LEU A 295 -7.01 4.80 -18.99
C LEU A 295 -5.73 5.04 -18.17
N SER A 296 -5.46 4.17 -17.20
CA SER A 296 -4.23 4.19 -16.41
C SER A 296 -3.01 3.78 -17.25
N ASN A 297 -1.79 4.09 -16.79
CA ASN A 297 -0.57 3.60 -17.45
C ASN A 297 -0.54 2.06 -17.47
N THR A 298 -1.19 1.43 -16.50
CA THR A 298 -1.39 -0.02 -16.47
C THR A 298 -2.37 -0.48 -17.54
N ALA A 299 -3.53 0.17 -17.66
CA ALA A 299 -4.51 -0.11 -18.71
C ALA A 299 -3.94 0.09 -20.13
N ALA A 300 -3.09 1.11 -20.33
CA ALA A 300 -2.40 1.36 -21.60
C ALA A 300 -1.40 0.26 -22.00
N ARG A 301 -1.06 -0.65 -21.08
CA ARG A 301 -0.22 -1.84 -21.32
C ARG A 301 -1.04 -3.14 -21.33
N ALA A 302 -2.35 -3.07 -21.11
CA ALA A 302 -3.22 -4.24 -21.10
C ALA A 302 -3.48 -4.75 -22.52
N ASP A 303 -3.67 -6.05 -22.65
CA ASP A 303 -4.19 -6.66 -23.87
C ASP A 303 -5.72 -6.47 -23.90
N VAL A 304 -6.36 -6.63 -22.73
CA VAL A 304 -7.77 -6.31 -22.52
C VAL A 304 -7.94 -5.21 -21.48
N TRP A 305 -8.40 -4.04 -21.90
CA TRP A 305 -8.86 -2.98 -20.99
C TRP A 305 -10.37 -2.87 -21.03
N LEU A 306 -10.99 -2.92 -19.85
CA LEU A 306 -12.42 -2.74 -19.62
C LEU A 306 -12.62 -1.49 -18.76
N PRO A 307 -13.06 -0.36 -19.34
CA PRO A 307 -13.42 0.85 -18.59
C PRO A 307 -14.79 0.71 -17.94
N THR A 308 -14.88 -0.22 -17.00
CA THR A 308 -16.14 -0.54 -16.31
C THR A 308 -16.71 0.67 -15.59
N TRP A 309 -18.03 0.85 -15.67
CA TRP A 309 -18.72 1.74 -14.74
C TRP A 309 -18.45 1.31 -13.30
N PRO A 310 -18.09 2.23 -12.39
CA PRO A 310 -17.76 1.87 -11.02
C PRO A 310 -18.89 1.08 -10.35
N GLY A 311 -18.57 -0.12 -9.86
CA GLY A 311 -19.52 -1.01 -9.19
C GLY A 311 -20.05 -2.15 -10.07
N SER A 312 -19.87 -2.10 -11.39
CA SER A 312 -20.32 -3.15 -12.31
C SER A 312 -19.36 -4.34 -12.43
N GLU A 313 -18.17 -4.25 -11.82
CA GLU A 313 -17.10 -5.23 -12.01
C GLU A 313 -17.52 -6.65 -11.60
N ALA A 314 -18.37 -6.79 -10.58
CA ALA A 314 -18.86 -8.09 -10.13
C ALA A 314 -19.64 -8.81 -11.24
N VAL A 315 -20.47 -8.10 -12.02
CA VAL A 315 -21.27 -8.72 -13.10
C VAL A 315 -20.39 -9.13 -14.28
N VAL A 316 -19.35 -8.36 -14.59
CA VAL A 316 -18.33 -8.76 -15.59
C VAL A 316 -17.64 -10.05 -15.15
N LEU A 317 -17.20 -10.13 -13.89
CA LEU A 317 -16.54 -11.33 -13.35
C LEU A 317 -17.47 -12.54 -13.33
N LEU A 318 -18.75 -12.34 -12.98
CA LEU A 318 -19.75 -13.41 -13.00
C LEU A 318 -20.11 -13.85 -14.42
N ALA A 319 -20.06 -12.97 -15.42
CA ALA A 319 -20.23 -13.36 -16.82
C ALA A 319 -19.03 -14.19 -17.33
N ILE A 320 -17.81 -13.86 -16.92
CA ILE A 320 -16.63 -14.70 -17.17
C ILE A 320 -16.79 -16.07 -16.47
N ALA A 321 -17.23 -16.08 -15.21
CA ALA A 321 -17.47 -17.32 -14.47
C ALA A 321 -18.54 -18.18 -15.15
N SER A 322 -19.65 -17.56 -15.56
CA SER A 322 -20.74 -18.23 -16.27
C SER A 322 -20.24 -18.85 -17.57
N TYR A 323 -19.45 -18.13 -18.36
CA TYR A 323 -18.82 -18.69 -19.56
C TYR A 323 -18.00 -19.96 -19.27
N LEU A 324 -17.16 -19.96 -18.23
CA LEU A 324 -16.40 -21.15 -17.84
C LEU A 324 -17.31 -22.33 -17.46
N ILE A 325 -18.42 -22.05 -16.76
CA ILE A 325 -19.36 -23.05 -16.25
C ILE A 325 -20.22 -23.63 -17.38
N GLN A 326 -20.82 -22.79 -18.23
CA GLN A 326 -21.71 -23.22 -19.30
C GLN A 326 -20.96 -24.06 -20.34
N GLU A 327 -19.73 -23.65 -20.69
CA GLU A 327 -18.87 -24.36 -21.65
C GLU A 327 -18.14 -25.56 -21.05
N GLY A 328 -18.29 -25.80 -19.73
CA GLY A 328 -17.59 -26.90 -19.05
C GLY A 328 -16.06 -26.74 -19.05
N ARG A 329 -15.55 -25.51 -19.11
CA ARG A 329 -14.11 -25.15 -19.18
C ARG A 329 -13.46 -24.90 -17.81
N TYR A 330 -14.18 -25.14 -16.72
CA TYR A 330 -13.62 -25.03 -15.36
C TYR A 330 -12.94 -26.34 -14.93
N ASP A 331 -12.07 -26.28 -13.92
CA ASP A 331 -11.35 -27.44 -13.36
C ASP A 331 -12.26 -28.23 -12.41
N HIS A 332 -12.99 -29.22 -12.97
CA HIS A 332 -13.88 -30.08 -12.20
C HIS A 332 -13.16 -30.83 -11.07
N ASP A 333 -11.89 -31.20 -11.26
CA ASP A 333 -11.14 -31.98 -10.26
C ASP A 333 -10.71 -31.11 -9.07
N PHE A 334 -10.28 -29.88 -9.33
CA PHE A 334 -10.02 -28.91 -8.28
C PHE A 334 -11.30 -28.62 -7.49
N VAL A 335 -12.40 -28.30 -8.17
CA VAL A 335 -13.67 -27.96 -7.53
C VAL A 335 -14.21 -29.16 -6.72
N ARG A 336 -14.15 -30.38 -7.27
CA ARG A 336 -14.58 -31.59 -6.55
C ARG A 336 -13.79 -31.86 -5.27
N ARG A 337 -12.49 -31.52 -5.27
CA ARG A 337 -11.59 -31.78 -4.14
C ARG A 337 -11.64 -30.70 -3.07
N TRP A 338 -11.76 -29.43 -3.45
CA TRP A 338 -11.50 -28.29 -2.57
C TRP A 338 -12.72 -27.41 -2.27
N VAL A 339 -13.86 -27.64 -2.94
CA VAL A 339 -15.10 -26.92 -2.67
C VAL A 339 -16.08 -27.84 -1.95
N ASN A 340 -16.84 -27.27 -1.01
CA ASN A 340 -17.89 -27.98 -0.25
C ASN A 340 -19.15 -28.24 -1.10
N TRP A 341 -18.99 -28.82 -2.28
CA TRP A 341 -20.05 -28.97 -3.29
C TRP A 341 -21.25 -29.79 -2.80
N GLU A 342 -21.01 -30.83 -1.98
CA GLU A 342 -22.08 -31.62 -1.34
C GLU A 342 -22.91 -30.75 -0.38
N LYS A 343 -22.24 -29.90 0.41
CA LYS A 343 -22.91 -28.98 1.31
C LYS A 343 -23.71 -27.93 0.54
N THR A 344 -23.20 -27.48 -0.61
CA THR A 344 -23.94 -26.60 -1.52
C THR A 344 -25.23 -27.27 -2.00
N LEU A 345 -25.19 -28.56 -2.40
CA LEU A 345 -26.39 -29.30 -2.79
C LEU A 345 -27.37 -29.49 -1.63
N GLU A 346 -26.86 -29.81 -0.43
CA GLU A 346 -27.68 -29.93 0.78
C GLU A 346 -28.41 -28.61 1.11
N MET A 347 -27.73 -27.49 0.96
CA MET A 347 -28.29 -26.15 1.21
C MET A 347 -29.07 -25.58 0.03
N ALA A 348 -29.02 -26.20 -1.14
CA ALA A 348 -29.63 -25.69 -2.37
C ALA A 348 -31.10 -25.31 -2.19
N PRO A 349 -31.97 -26.14 -1.56
CA PRO A 349 -33.37 -25.77 -1.36
C PRO A 349 -33.60 -24.44 -0.63
N GLN A 350 -32.65 -24.02 0.22
CA GLN A 350 -32.77 -22.78 0.99
C GLN A 350 -32.44 -21.55 0.14
N PHE A 351 -31.29 -21.57 -0.55
CA PHE A 351 -30.85 -20.40 -1.31
C PHE A 351 -31.45 -20.32 -2.72
N THR A 352 -31.88 -21.44 -3.31
CA THR A 352 -32.55 -21.41 -4.63
C THR A 352 -33.98 -20.90 -4.55
N ALA A 353 -34.57 -20.77 -3.35
CA ALA A 353 -35.92 -20.23 -3.19
C ALA A 353 -36.09 -18.84 -3.83
N GLN A 354 -35.00 -18.05 -3.88
CA GLN A 354 -34.93 -16.73 -4.49
C GLN A 354 -34.20 -16.72 -5.85
N ALA A 355 -33.81 -17.88 -6.37
CA ALA A 355 -33.09 -18.03 -7.63
C ALA A 355 -34.05 -18.32 -8.81
N SER A 356 -33.48 -18.55 -9.99
CA SER A 356 -34.22 -18.93 -11.20
C SER A 356 -35.06 -20.20 -11.01
N GLU A 357 -36.13 -20.34 -11.79
CA GLU A 357 -36.94 -21.57 -11.83
C GLU A 357 -36.08 -22.80 -12.15
N ALA A 358 -35.20 -22.70 -13.15
CA ALA A 358 -34.26 -23.77 -13.48
C ALA A 358 -33.37 -24.19 -12.29
N ALA A 359 -32.87 -23.24 -11.48
CA ALA A 359 -32.06 -23.57 -10.31
C ALA A 359 -32.88 -24.29 -9.23
N ARG A 360 -34.14 -23.89 -9.04
CA ARG A 360 -35.08 -24.54 -8.11
C ARG A 360 -35.39 -25.97 -8.53
N GLU A 361 -35.65 -26.18 -9.82
CA GLU A 361 -35.92 -27.51 -10.38
C GLU A 361 -34.71 -28.43 -10.22
N VAL A 362 -33.51 -27.97 -10.59
CA VAL A 362 -32.29 -28.76 -10.45
C VAL A 362 -32.01 -29.11 -8.99
N ALA A 363 -32.21 -28.18 -8.05
CA ALA A 363 -32.04 -28.45 -6.62
C ALA A 363 -33.04 -29.51 -6.10
N ALA A 364 -34.30 -29.45 -6.55
CA ALA A 364 -35.33 -30.42 -6.20
C ALA A 364 -35.01 -31.81 -6.77
N GLU A 365 -34.57 -31.88 -8.02
CA GLU A 365 -34.14 -33.13 -8.67
C GLU A 365 -32.93 -33.75 -7.96
N ALA A 366 -31.92 -32.95 -7.65
CA ALA A 366 -30.72 -33.40 -6.93
C ALA A 366 -31.10 -33.97 -5.55
N THR A 367 -32.00 -33.29 -4.83
CA THR A 367 -32.50 -33.74 -3.52
C THR A 367 -33.28 -35.06 -3.65
N ALA A 368 -34.13 -35.18 -4.66
CA ALA A 368 -34.87 -36.41 -4.93
C ALA A 368 -33.94 -37.57 -5.30
N ARG A 369 -32.90 -37.30 -6.10
CA ARG A 369 -31.88 -38.29 -6.46
C ARG A 369 -31.07 -38.73 -5.24
N LYS A 370 -30.61 -37.80 -4.39
CA LYS A 370 -29.94 -38.11 -3.12
C LYS A 370 -30.76 -39.04 -2.24
N ARG A 371 -32.08 -38.86 -2.18
CA ARG A 371 -33.00 -39.72 -1.42
C ARG A 371 -33.09 -41.14 -2.00
N ARG A 372 -33.00 -41.30 -3.33
CA ARG A 372 -33.05 -42.61 -4.00
C ARG A 372 -31.71 -43.33 -3.96
N GLU A 373 -30.61 -42.63 -4.20
CA GLU A 373 -29.27 -43.21 -4.41
C GLU A 373 -28.38 -43.19 -3.15
N GLY A 374 -28.77 -42.44 -2.11
CA GLY A 374 -28.04 -42.41 -0.85
C GLY A 374 -26.77 -41.54 -0.86
N ALA A 375 -26.36 -40.97 -2.00
CA ALA A 375 -25.19 -40.08 -2.11
C ALA A 375 -25.49 -38.85 -2.99
N TRP A 376 -24.72 -37.77 -2.78
CA TRP A 376 -24.78 -36.60 -3.66
C TRP A 376 -23.95 -36.87 -4.92
N SER A 377 -24.35 -36.29 -6.05
CA SER A 377 -23.62 -36.42 -7.31
C SER A 377 -22.99 -35.11 -7.72
N PHE A 378 -21.71 -35.15 -8.10
CA PHE A 378 -21.03 -33.98 -8.66
C PHE A 378 -21.69 -33.50 -9.96
N ALA A 379 -22.33 -34.39 -10.72
CA ALA A 379 -23.09 -34.00 -11.92
C ALA A 379 -24.31 -33.15 -11.58
N ASP A 380 -24.97 -33.38 -10.44
CA ASP A 380 -26.07 -32.54 -9.98
C ASP A 380 -25.57 -31.17 -9.52
N PHE A 381 -24.39 -31.12 -8.89
CA PHE A 381 -23.73 -29.86 -8.58
C PHE A 381 -23.35 -29.07 -9.84
N ASP A 382 -22.82 -29.72 -10.87
CA ASP A 382 -22.52 -29.09 -12.16
C ASP A 382 -23.78 -28.51 -12.82
N ARG A 383 -24.88 -29.27 -12.85
CA ARG A 383 -26.18 -28.79 -13.33
C ARG A 383 -26.68 -27.60 -12.52
N LEU A 384 -26.52 -27.63 -11.19
CA LEU A 384 -26.96 -26.55 -10.32
C LEU A 384 -26.15 -25.28 -10.57
N LEU A 385 -24.81 -25.40 -10.70
CA LEU A 385 -23.95 -24.26 -11.07
C LEU A 385 -24.38 -23.64 -12.40
N LYS A 386 -24.62 -24.46 -13.43
CA LYS A 386 -25.11 -23.96 -14.73
C LYS A 386 -26.41 -23.18 -14.58
N ALA A 387 -27.37 -23.70 -13.82
CA ALA A 387 -28.65 -23.04 -13.61
C ALA A 387 -28.54 -21.74 -12.79
N LEU A 388 -27.65 -21.69 -11.78
CA LEU A 388 -27.43 -20.52 -10.93
C LEU A 388 -26.77 -19.36 -11.69
N TYR A 389 -25.85 -19.66 -12.61
CA TYR A 389 -25.05 -18.62 -13.28
C TYR A 389 -25.53 -18.30 -14.71
N ALA A 390 -26.55 -18.97 -15.23
CA ALA A 390 -27.03 -18.81 -16.60
C ALA A 390 -27.43 -17.35 -16.96
N GLU A 391 -27.90 -16.56 -15.99
CA GLU A 391 -28.31 -15.17 -16.21
C GLU A 391 -27.15 -14.17 -16.40
N PHE A 392 -25.93 -14.57 -16.08
CA PHE A 392 -24.74 -13.71 -16.22
C PHE A 392 -24.15 -13.86 -17.63
N THR A 393 -24.80 -13.23 -18.60
CA THR A 393 -24.37 -13.27 -20.01
C THR A 393 -23.37 -12.15 -20.31
N PHE A 394 -22.60 -12.30 -21.40
CA PHE A 394 -21.74 -11.21 -21.88
C PHE A 394 -22.53 -9.96 -22.24
N ALA A 395 -23.74 -10.10 -22.79
CA ALA A 395 -24.60 -8.97 -23.14
C ALA A 395 -25.01 -8.17 -21.88
N ARG A 396 -25.43 -8.86 -20.82
CA ARG A 396 -25.73 -8.23 -19.53
C ARG A 396 -24.52 -7.52 -18.94
N ALA A 397 -23.35 -8.18 -18.94
CA ALA A 397 -22.13 -7.57 -18.43
C ALA A 397 -21.72 -6.32 -19.23
N ALA A 398 -21.86 -6.37 -20.56
CA ALA A 398 -21.57 -5.25 -21.45
C ALA A 398 -22.50 -4.05 -21.18
N GLU A 399 -23.80 -4.33 -21.01
CA GLU A 399 -24.81 -3.32 -20.68
C GLU A 399 -24.54 -2.68 -19.31
N GLU A 400 -24.38 -3.49 -18.26
CA GLU A 400 -24.21 -2.97 -16.90
C GLU A 400 -22.88 -2.26 -16.70
N ALA A 401 -21.81 -2.74 -17.35
CA ALA A 401 -20.49 -2.13 -17.26
C ALA A 401 -20.22 -1.04 -18.29
N GLN A 402 -21.13 -0.84 -19.26
CA GLN A 402 -20.99 0.12 -20.35
C GLN A 402 -19.69 -0.10 -21.17
N VAL A 403 -19.41 -1.35 -21.48
CA VAL A 403 -18.23 -1.76 -22.27
C VAL A 403 -18.66 -2.62 -23.47
N PRO A 404 -17.86 -2.67 -24.56
CA PRO A 404 -18.19 -3.53 -25.70
C PRO A 404 -18.23 -5.01 -25.30
N VAL A 405 -19.29 -5.72 -25.72
CA VAL A 405 -19.50 -7.15 -25.45
C VAL A 405 -18.32 -8.02 -25.90
N GLU A 406 -17.70 -7.66 -27.02
CA GLU A 406 -16.53 -8.35 -27.57
C GLU A 406 -15.32 -8.30 -26.62
N ARG A 407 -15.16 -7.21 -25.86
CA ARG A 407 -14.06 -7.09 -24.89
C ARG A 407 -14.30 -7.92 -23.64
N VAL A 408 -15.57 -8.09 -23.24
CA VAL A 408 -15.93 -9.03 -22.16
C VAL A 408 -15.63 -10.47 -22.60
N ARG A 409 -15.99 -10.84 -23.83
CA ARG A 409 -15.69 -12.15 -24.43
C ARG A 409 -14.18 -12.42 -24.48
N GLU A 410 -13.40 -11.46 -24.97
CA GLU A 410 -11.94 -11.60 -25.05
C GLU A 410 -11.28 -11.75 -23.66
N ALA A 411 -11.79 -11.03 -22.65
CA ALA A 411 -11.36 -11.25 -21.26
C ALA A 411 -11.71 -12.66 -20.78
N ALA A 412 -12.92 -13.16 -21.07
CA ALA A 412 -13.36 -14.49 -20.68
C ALA A 412 -12.51 -15.59 -21.32
N GLU A 413 -12.20 -15.47 -22.61
CA GLU A 413 -11.32 -16.39 -23.33
C GLU A 413 -9.91 -16.39 -22.75
N ALA A 414 -9.34 -15.21 -22.49
CA ALA A 414 -8.03 -15.10 -21.87
C ALA A 414 -7.97 -15.70 -20.46
N VAL A 415 -9.05 -15.61 -19.67
CA VAL A 415 -9.17 -16.28 -18.37
C VAL A 415 -9.28 -17.80 -18.54
N ALA A 416 -10.11 -18.28 -19.46
CA ALA A 416 -10.29 -19.70 -19.71
C ALA A 416 -9.00 -20.36 -20.21
N ASP A 417 -8.26 -19.69 -21.10
CA ASP A 417 -6.99 -20.16 -21.63
C ASP A 417 -5.87 -20.16 -20.58
N ALA A 418 -6.01 -19.36 -19.51
CA ALA A 418 -5.03 -19.31 -18.43
C ALA A 418 -4.90 -20.67 -17.71
N GLY A 419 -6.02 -21.41 -17.60
CA GLY A 419 -6.12 -22.60 -16.76
C GLY A 419 -5.61 -22.32 -15.34
N SER A 420 -4.82 -23.23 -14.79
CA SER A 420 -4.23 -23.09 -13.45
C SER A 420 -3.22 -21.94 -13.30
N ARG A 421 -2.93 -21.16 -14.35
CA ARG A 421 -1.95 -20.06 -14.35
C ARG A 421 -2.60 -18.67 -14.44
N LEU A 422 -3.74 -18.51 -13.76
CA LEU A 422 -4.45 -17.24 -13.60
C LEU A 422 -4.02 -16.52 -12.32
N ALA A 423 -3.35 -15.36 -12.47
CA ALA A 423 -3.02 -14.47 -11.37
C ALA A 423 -4.05 -13.33 -11.29
N THR A 424 -4.71 -13.14 -10.14
CA THR A 424 -5.72 -12.08 -9.99
C THR A 424 -5.44 -11.16 -8.81
N HIS A 425 -5.83 -9.90 -8.95
CA HIS A 425 -5.83 -8.98 -7.81
C HIS A 425 -6.82 -7.85 -8.01
N THR A 426 -7.51 -7.49 -6.94
CA THR A 426 -8.29 -6.26 -6.87
C THR A 426 -7.74 -5.33 -5.81
N TRP A 427 -7.75 -4.03 -6.11
CA TRP A 427 -7.40 -2.99 -5.15
C TRP A 427 -8.64 -2.12 -4.84
N ARG A 428 -8.39 -0.92 -4.33
CA ARG A 428 -9.38 -0.13 -3.57
C ARG A 428 -10.59 0.36 -4.35
N SER A 429 -10.49 0.78 -5.62
CA SER A 429 -11.60 1.52 -6.25
C SER A 429 -12.89 0.71 -6.28
N ALA A 430 -12.88 -0.47 -6.91
CA ALA A 430 -14.08 -1.28 -7.06
C ALA A 430 -14.59 -1.83 -5.71
N THR A 431 -13.67 -2.18 -4.79
CA THR A 431 -14.03 -2.82 -3.51
C THR A 431 -14.41 -1.84 -2.41
N MET A 432 -13.73 -0.70 -2.29
CA MET A 432 -13.93 0.29 -1.24
C MET A 432 -14.86 1.42 -1.64
N GLY A 433 -14.93 1.76 -2.94
CA GLY A 433 -15.73 2.88 -3.44
C GLY A 433 -17.22 2.59 -3.59
N ASN A 434 -17.64 1.32 -3.48
CA ASN A 434 -19.01 0.90 -3.78
C ASN A 434 -19.65 0.11 -2.63
N ARG A 435 -20.94 0.32 -2.42
CA ARG A 435 -21.74 -0.53 -1.52
C ARG A 435 -21.72 -1.96 -2.04
N GLY A 436 -21.39 -2.91 -1.16
CA GLY A 436 -21.27 -4.32 -1.56
C GLY A 436 -19.98 -4.67 -2.31
N GLY A 437 -18.99 -3.77 -2.39
CA GLY A 437 -17.74 -3.99 -3.14
C GLY A 437 -16.92 -5.20 -2.70
N TRP A 438 -17.19 -5.80 -1.54
CA TRP A 438 -16.63 -7.10 -1.14
C TRP A 438 -17.02 -8.25 -2.07
N GLN A 439 -18.15 -8.13 -2.78
CA GLN A 439 -18.56 -9.08 -3.81
C GLN A 439 -17.59 -9.10 -4.99
N VAL A 440 -16.91 -7.99 -5.29
CA VAL A 440 -15.94 -7.92 -6.39
C VAL A 440 -14.74 -8.83 -6.10
N SER A 441 -14.15 -8.79 -4.90
CA SER A 441 -13.06 -9.71 -4.57
C SER A 441 -13.56 -11.16 -4.46
N ARG A 442 -14.80 -11.37 -3.99
CA ARG A 442 -15.40 -12.72 -3.95
C ARG A 442 -15.61 -13.31 -5.34
N ALA A 443 -16.16 -12.54 -6.27
CA ALA A 443 -16.36 -12.95 -7.67
C ALA A 443 -15.02 -13.10 -8.41
N LEU A 444 -14.05 -12.23 -8.12
CA LEU A 444 -12.72 -12.33 -8.71
C LEU A 444 -12.03 -13.63 -8.31
N TYR A 445 -12.06 -13.95 -7.01
CA TYR A 445 -11.44 -15.16 -6.52
C TYR A 445 -12.21 -16.43 -6.92
N PHE A 446 -13.51 -16.32 -7.21
CA PHE A 446 -14.27 -17.41 -7.80
C PHE A 446 -13.70 -17.85 -9.16
N LEU A 447 -13.17 -16.92 -9.96
CA LEU A 447 -12.45 -17.28 -11.19
C LEU A 447 -11.20 -18.12 -10.91
N ASN A 448 -10.47 -17.84 -9.82
CA ASN A 448 -9.33 -18.67 -9.43
C ASN A 448 -9.74 -20.08 -9.02
N VAL A 449 -10.85 -20.21 -8.30
CA VAL A 449 -11.44 -21.49 -7.91
C VAL A 449 -11.88 -22.28 -9.14
N LEU A 450 -12.61 -21.65 -10.07
CA LEU A 450 -13.07 -22.30 -11.30
C LEU A 450 -11.90 -22.72 -12.20
N THR A 451 -10.83 -21.95 -12.26
CA THR A 451 -9.67 -22.28 -13.10
C THR A 451 -8.66 -23.23 -12.44
N GLY A 452 -8.88 -23.62 -11.17
CA GLY A 452 -7.93 -24.44 -10.42
C GLY A 452 -6.60 -23.73 -10.17
N SER A 453 -6.58 -22.39 -10.18
CA SER A 453 -5.36 -21.57 -10.09
C SER A 453 -5.02 -21.11 -8.67
N VAL A 454 -5.64 -21.71 -7.65
CA VAL A 454 -5.35 -21.41 -6.24
C VAL A 454 -4.06 -22.10 -5.82
N GLY A 455 -3.03 -21.33 -5.47
CA GLY A 455 -1.78 -21.85 -4.93
C GLY A 455 -0.84 -22.54 -5.92
N THR A 456 -1.08 -22.40 -7.22
CA THR A 456 -0.28 -22.99 -8.31
C THR A 456 0.81 -22.03 -8.80
N GLU A 457 1.83 -22.56 -9.49
CA GLU A 457 2.81 -21.72 -10.21
C GLU A 457 2.08 -20.86 -11.26
N GLY A 458 2.28 -19.54 -11.22
CA GLY A 458 1.54 -18.60 -12.07
C GLY A 458 0.09 -18.35 -11.67
N GLY A 459 -0.39 -18.99 -10.61
CA GLY A 459 -1.71 -18.80 -10.04
C GLY A 459 -1.75 -17.73 -8.94
N THR A 460 -2.73 -17.86 -8.05
CA THR A 460 -2.95 -16.95 -6.92
C THR A 460 -2.85 -17.69 -5.60
N ALA A 461 -1.79 -17.43 -4.82
CA ALA A 461 -1.62 -17.94 -3.46
C ALA A 461 -2.18 -16.94 -2.43
N MET A 462 -2.15 -17.28 -1.13
CA MET A 462 -2.50 -16.35 -0.04
C MET A 462 -1.27 -15.74 0.63
N ASN A 463 -1.41 -14.53 1.14
CA ASN A 463 -0.31 -13.78 1.77
C ASN A 463 0.28 -14.48 3.00
N ASN A 464 -0.56 -15.12 3.81
CA ASN A 464 -0.17 -15.75 5.06
C ASN A 464 0.57 -17.09 4.88
N TRP A 465 0.50 -17.73 3.70
CA TRP A 465 1.17 -19.00 3.45
C TRP A 465 2.70 -18.90 3.46
N ASN A 466 3.23 -17.71 3.12
CA ASN A 466 4.66 -17.45 3.05
C ASN A 466 5.11 -16.35 4.02
N LYS A 467 4.29 -16.00 5.01
CA LYS A 467 4.60 -14.95 5.99
C LYS A 467 5.16 -15.57 7.27
N PHE A 468 6.42 -15.28 7.59
CA PHE A 468 6.98 -15.58 8.91
C PHE A 468 6.76 -14.40 9.85
N VAL A 469 6.22 -14.72 11.03
CA VAL A 469 5.88 -13.74 12.05
C VAL A 469 6.23 -14.32 13.42
N PRO A 470 7.22 -13.78 14.15
CA PRO A 470 7.61 -14.32 15.44
C PRO A 470 6.47 -14.12 16.46
N LYS A 471 6.11 -15.19 17.18
CA LYS A 471 5.15 -15.11 18.28
C LYS A 471 5.85 -14.63 19.55
N ALA A 472 5.20 -13.76 20.33
CA ALA A 472 5.73 -13.32 21.60
C ALA A 472 5.73 -14.48 22.62
N ILE A 473 6.67 -14.45 23.56
CA ILE A 473 6.79 -15.46 24.63
C ILE A 473 5.60 -15.37 25.60
N THR A 474 5.05 -14.17 25.81
CA THR A 474 3.91 -13.93 26.69
C THR A 474 2.97 -12.89 26.08
N GLU A 475 1.68 -13.20 26.05
CA GLU A 475 0.63 -12.27 25.66
C GLU A 475 -0.07 -11.69 26.90
N PRO A 476 -0.50 -10.42 26.88
CA PRO A 476 -1.34 -9.86 27.92
C PRO A 476 -2.65 -10.63 28.05
N ARG A 477 -3.26 -10.61 29.25
CA ARG A 477 -4.56 -11.25 29.47
C ARG A 477 -5.62 -10.61 28.55
N PRO A 478 -6.56 -11.40 28.01
CA PRO A 478 -7.75 -10.84 27.38
C PRO A 478 -8.48 -9.91 28.36
N PHE A 479 -9.05 -8.83 27.83
CA PHE A 479 -9.98 -7.98 28.56
C PHE A 479 -11.42 -8.41 28.22
N ASN A 480 -12.37 -8.14 29.12
CA ASN A 480 -13.79 -8.40 28.89
C ASN A 480 -14.54 -7.07 28.82
N ALA A 481 -14.39 -6.38 27.69
CA ALA A 481 -15.02 -5.10 27.41
C ALA A 481 -15.40 -5.05 25.92
N TRP A 482 -16.45 -4.32 25.61
CA TRP A 482 -16.93 -4.09 24.25
C TRP A 482 -17.07 -2.59 24.02
N ASN A 483 -16.41 -2.08 22.99
CA ASN A 483 -16.43 -0.67 22.61
C ASN A 483 -17.36 -0.45 21.43
N GLU A 484 -18.58 0.00 21.70
CA GLU A 484 -19.59 0.31 20.67
C GLU A 484 -19.17 1.45 19.73
N LEU A 485 -18.22 2.29 20.14
CA LEU A 485 -17.67 3.34 19.27
C LEU A 485 -16.74 2.76 18.18
N HIS A 486 -16.35 1.49 18.30
CA HIS A 486 -15.56 0.75 17.31
C HIS A 486 -16.40 -0.30 16.57
N LEU A 487 -17.11 -1.13 17.33
CA LEU A 487 -17.90 -2.25 16.84
C LEU A 487 -19.36 -2.08 17.32
N PRO A 488 -20.17 -1.29 16.60
CA PRO A 488 -21.54 -1.00 16.98
C PRO A 488 -22.45 -2.23 16.78
N HIS A 489 -23.51 -2.35 17.59
CA HIS A 489 -24.45 -3.48 17.57
C HIS A 489 -25.24 -3.61 16.26
N GLU A 490 -25.35 -2.53 15.50
CA GLU A 490 -26.05 -2.44 14.22
C GLU A 490 -25.34 -3.23 13.11
N TRP A 491 -24.02 -3.45 13.23
CA TRP A 491 -23.21 -4.20 12.27
C TRP A 491 -22.40 -5.31 12.95
N PRO A 492 -23.07 -6.32 13.55
CA PRO A 492 -22.39 -7.36 14.33
C PRO A 492 -21.52 -8.29 13.46
N PHE A 493 -21.70 -8.24 12.14
CA PHE A 493 -20.91 -8.98 11.16
C PHE A 493 -19.83 -8.14 10.46
N ALA A 494 -19.54 -6.93 10.97
CA ALA A 494 -18.42 -6.15 10.47
C ALA A 494 -17.10 -6.91 10.71
N MET A 495 -16.34 -7.12 9.64
CA MET A 495 -15.07 -7.85 9.71
C MET A 495 -13.96 -7.03 10.39
N TYR A 496 -14.08 -5.71 10.36
CA TYR A 496 -13.13 -4.75 10.93
C TYR A 496 -13.90 -3.65 11.67
N GLU A 497 -13.23 -3.02 12.62
CA GLU A 497 -13.72 -1.85 13.34
C GLU A 497 -14.18 -0.72 12.40
N MET A 498 -15.25 -0.02 12.77
CA MET A 498 -15.90 1.03 11.97
C MET A 498 -15.26 2.39 12.23
N SER A 499 -13.94 2.45 12.07
CA SER A 499 -13.06 3.52 12.53
C SER A 499 -13.44 4.93 12.06
N PHE A 500 -13.97 5.04 10.84
CA PHE A 500 -14.38 6.30 10.22
C PHE A 500 -15.70 6.85 10.76
N LEU A 501 -16.51 6.04 11.45
CA LEU A 501 -17.80 6.45 12.03
C LEU A 501 -17.66 7.07 13.42
N LEU A 502 -16.48 6.96 14.05
CA LEU A 502 -16.23 7.50 15.39
C LEU A 502 -16.77 8.93 15.61
N PRO A 503 -16.46 9.95 14.76
CA PRO A 503 -16.96 11.30 15.01
C PRO A 503 -18.49 11.40 14.90
N HIS A 504 -19.13 10.55 14.10
CA HIS A 504 -20.60 10.50 13.99
C HIS A 504 -21.21 9.92 15.26
N PHE A 505 -20.65 8.84 15.81
CA PHE A 505 -21.14 8.27 17.07
C PHE A 505 -20.96 9.22 18.26
N LEU A 506 -19.86 9.97 18.27
CA LEU A 506 -19.65 11.02 19.26
C LEU A 506 -20.71 12.12 19.13
N GLU A 507 -21.00 12.56 17.90
CA GLU A 507 -22.04 13.57 17.65
C GLU A 507 -23.44 13.09 18.08
N GLU A 508 -23.78 11.84 17.79
CA GLU A 508 -25.05 11.19 18.20
C GLU A 508 -25.19 11.04 19.72
N GLY A 509 -24.13 11.34 20.49
CA GLY A 509 -24.14 11.22 21.94
C GLY A 509 -23.99 9.79 22.45
N ARG A 510 -23.51 8.86 21.62
CA ARG A 510 -23.30 7.45 22.00
C ARG A 510 -22.19 7.26 23.02
N GLY A 511 -21.30 8.23 23.17
CA GLY A 511 -20.24 8.17 24.17
C GLY A 511 -19.23 9.31 24.05
N ASP A 512 -18.12 9.12 24.76
CA ASP A 512 -16.94 9.98 24.74
C ASP A 512 -15.65 9.14 24.79
N VAL A 513 -14.52 9.79 24.51
CA VAL A 513 -13.17 9.21 24.59
C VAL A 513 -12.36 10.00 25.61
N ASP A 514 -11.88 9.33 26.67
CA ASP A 514 -11.07 9.95 27.70
C ASP A 514 -9.65 10.25 27.21
N VAL A 515 -9.05 9.32 26.47
CA VAL A 515 -7.72 9.47 25.86
C VAL A 515 -7.72 8.89 24.45
N TYR A 516 -7.50 9.74 23.46
CA TYR A 516 -7.44 9.39 22.04
C TYR A 516 -6.01 9.54 21.53
N PHE A 517 -5.40 8.44 21.07
CA PHE A 517 -4.10 8.44 20.43
C PHE A 517 -4.26 8.33 18.92
N THR A 518 -3.65 9.23 18.15
CA THR A 518 -3.51 9.06 16.70
C THR A 518 -2.06 8.79 16.36
N ARG A 519 -1.73 7.62 15.82
CA ARG A 519 -0.36 7.27 15.43
C ARG A 519 -0.24 7.14 13.92
N VAL A 520 0.57 8.02 13.31
CA VAL A 520 0.76 8.09 11.84
C VAL A 520 -0.59 8.02 11.12
N TYR A 521 -1.56 8.77 11.66
CA TYR A 521 -2.96 8.75 11.27
C TYR A 521 -3.48 10.19 11.26
N ASN A 522 -4.14 10.56 10.17
CA ASN A 522 -4.68 11.89 9.96
C ASN A 522 -6.17 11.81 9.62
N PRO A 523 -7.03 11.54 10.61
CA PRO A 523 -8.44 11.23 10.38
C PRO A 523 -9.19 12.33 9.62
N MET A 524 -8.86 13.60 9.87
CA MET A 524 -9.48 14.72 9.16
C MET A 524 -9.24 14.69 7.64
N TRP A 525 -8.08 14.19 7.20
CA TRP A 525 -7.70 14.22 5.80
C TRP A 525 -8.06 12.96 5.04
N ILE A 526 -7.97 11.80 5.69
CA ILE A 526 -8.04 10.50 4.99
C ILE A 526 -9.38 9.78 5.11
N ASN A 527 -10.21 10.11 6.10
CA ASN A 527 -11.53 9.53 6.21
C ASN A 527 -12.55 10.28 5.34
N PRO A 528 -13.63 9.61 4.91
CA PRO A 528 -14.83 10.29 4.45
C PRO A 528 -15.31 11.29 5.53
N ASP A 529 -15.86 12.42 5.08
CA ASP A 529 -16.41 13.47 5.95
C ASP A 529 -15.44 13.98 7.03
N GLY A 530 -14.27 14.47 6.58
CA GLY A 530 -13.25 15.07 7.45
C GLY A 530 -13.72 16.24 8.32
N PHE A 531 -14.84 16.90 7.96
CA PHE A 531 -15.41 17.99 8.77
C PHE A 531 -16.06 17.48 10.05
N MET A 532 -16.61 16.27 10.05
CA MET A 532 -17.09 15.64 11.28
C MET A 532 -15.93 15.32 12.23
N TRP A 533 -14.78 14.93 11.69
CA TRP A 533 -13.55 14.81 12.48
C TRP A 533 -13.08 16.16 13.04
N LEU A 534 -13.10 17.22 12.24
CA LEU A 534 -12.77 18.57 12.72
C LEU A 534 -13.67 18.97 13.90
N LYS A 535 -14.97 18.72 13.79
CA LYS A 535 -15.94 19.01 14.86
C LYS A 535 -15.62 18.21 16.12
N ALA A 536 -15.44 16.89 16.00
CA ALA A 536 -15.14 16.01 17.14
C ALA A 536 -13.81 16.34 17.82
N LEU A 537 -12.76 16.67 17.06
CA LEU A 537 -11.44 17.02 17.61
C LEU A 537 -11.44 18.36 18.34
N ARG A 538 -12.28 19.33 17.93
CA ARG A 538 -12.43 20.60 18.64
C ARG A 538 -13.16 20.46 19.97
N ASP A 539 -14.03 19.48 20.10
CA ASP A 539 -14.86 19.28 21.29
C ASP A 539 -14.10 18.54 22.39
N GLU A 540 -13.68 19.28 23.42
CA GLU A 540 -12.97 18.74 24.59
C GLU A 540 -13.86 17.85 25.48
N GLN A 541 -15.18 17.86 25.33
CA GLN A 541 -16.08 16.96 26.05
C GLN A 541 -16.16 15.59 25.38
N LYS A 542 -16.12 15.55 24.04
CA LYS A 542 -16.18 14.30 23.26
C LYS A 542 -14.84 13.58 23.21
N ILE A 543 -13.75 14.32 23.02
CA ILE A 543 -12.38 13.80 23.09
C ILE A 543 -11.65 14.60 24.16
N LYS A 544 -11.46 14.00 25.34
CA LYS A 544 -10.98 14.74 26.53
C LYS A 544 -9.47 14.95 26.54
N LEU A 545 -8.72 14.04 25.94
CA LEU A 545 -7.28 14.15 25.76
C LEU A 545 -6.87 13.56 24.42
N HIS A 546 -6.41 14.38 23.47
CA HIS A 546 -5.87 13.92 22.18
C HIS A 546 -4.34 13.96 22.18
N VAL A 547 -3.72 12.80 21.94
CA VAL A 547 -2.28 12.61 21.83
C VAL A 547 -1.93 12.21 20.40
N ALA A 548 -1.29 13.10 19.65
CA ALA A 548 -0.86 12.85 18.27
C ALA A 548 0.60 12.39 18.22
N LEU A 549 0.85 11.18 17.71
CA LEU A 549 2.17 10.62 17.43
C LEU A 549 2.43 10.76 15.92
N THR A 550 3.21 11.76 15.53
CA THR A 550 3.44 12.11 14.12
C THR A 550 4.84 12.70 13.89
N PRO A 551 5.50 12.42 12.75
CA PRO A 551 6.80 13.00 12.44
C PRO A 551 6.73 14.47 12.07
N THR A 552 5.62 14.92 11.47
CA THR A 552 5.39 16.30 11.00
C THR A 552 4.00 16.78 11.42
N TRP A 553 3.78 18.09 11.30
CA TRP A 553 2.44 18.66 11.46
C TRP A 553 1.46 18.10 10.42
N ASN A 554 0.21 17.95 10.85
CA ASN A 554 -0.92 17.59 10.00
C ASN A 554 -2.21 18.18 10.56
N GLU A 555 -3.27 18.14 9.77
CA GLU A 555 -4.58 18.75 10.05
C GLU A 555 -5.16 18.29 11.39
N SER A 556 -5.01 17.01 11.71
CA SER A 556 -5.54 16.44 12.96
C SER A 556 -4.67 16.79 14.18
N ALA A 557 -3.35 16.75 14.04
CA ALA A 557 -2.40 17.04 15.12
C ALA A 557 -2.49 18.51 15.60
N TRP A 558 -2.97 19.41 14.75
CA TRP A 558 -3.21 20.81 15.09
C TRP A 558 -4.25 21.00 16.21
N PHE A 559 -5.14 20.02 16.40
CA PHE A 559 -6.17 20.01 17.44
C PHE A 559 -5.79 19.13 18.64
N ALA A 560 -4.58 18.58 18.68
CA ALA A 560 -4.14 17.73 19.78
C ALA A 560 -3.83 18.52 21.06
N ASP A 561 -3.83 17.81 22.20
CA ASP A 561 -3.35 18.35 23.48
C ASP A 561 -1.86 18.07 23.67
N TYR A 562 -1.40 16.93 23.15
CA TYR A 562 0.01 16.56 23.06
C TYR A 562 0.36 16.16 21.64
N VAL A 563 1.50 16.67 21.16
CA VAL A 563 2.11 16.24 19.91
C VAL A 563 3.47 15.64 20.25
N LEU A 564 3.64 14.36 19.96
CA LEU A 564 4.80 13.57 20.31
C LEU A 564 5.60 13.23 19.05
N PRO A 565 6.92 13.50 19.03
CA PRO A 565 7.75 13.26 17.85
C PRO A 565 7.84 11.76 17.54
N MET A 566 7.80 11.43 16.25
CA MET A 566 7.91 10.06 15.73
C MET A 566 8.97 9.96 14.63
N GLY A 567 9.68 8.82 14.57
CA GLY A 567 10.87 8.66 13.73
C GLY A 567 12.10 9.35 14.33
N HIS A 568 13.30 8.92 13.94
CA HIS A 568 14.58 9.38 14.52
C HIS A 568 14.86 10.87 14.40
#